data_AF-A0A6L6LQ02-F1
#
_entry.id   AF-A0A6L6LQ02-F1
#
_cell.length_a   1.000
_cell.length_b   1.000
_cell.length_c   1.000
_cell.angle_alpha   90.00
_cell.angle_beta   90.00
_cell.angle_gamma   90.00
#
_symmetry.space_group_name_H-M   'P 1'
#
loop_
_entity.id
_entity.type
_entity.pdbx_description
1 polymer ?
#
loop_
_entity_poly.entity_id
_entity_poly.type
_entity_poly.pdbx_seq_one_letter_code
_entity_poly.pdbx_strand_id
1 'polypeptide(L)'
;MKSLKRRAVPIVICLILVAGLLWLSAFGAFKIIRGPKPMDSLALTELAGQYVEAEVEVIYSGYAYTERTNESTNHSTITEREYIIPVGDAGYMGFAVDAEYIDTADALLDASYAMLTGESNTPGEPMNVKGTIVPMPKDSLEFYHQVIGYDELTAEAQQLFLPLVLKVGYVGDMRYSIIWFYTASAAVALFAAVWMLASALTGRYQKPIHAYCKASESPEATLEQLEAFYQSTEPVNEVRVGRWMMFESGGKTEVVDAKRVIWAYLRTVQHRTNGIPTGKKYSVVVRTLGRAQHDIPMKKQETAREVLAEIQRVLPHVVLGYTDRLERLYIERLQDFACLPYDAALRAELFGTQTPYDS
;
A
#
# COMPACT_ATOMS: atom_id res chain seq x y z
N MET A 1 -5.04 21.62 -9.03
CA MET A 1 -5.10 20.61 -10.13
C MET A 1 -3.78 19.85 -10.39
N LYS A 2 -2.57 20.41 -10.21
CA LYS A 2 -1.30 19.68 -10.41
C LYS A 2 -1.00 18.59 -9.37
N SER A 3 -1.48 18.73 -8.13
CA SER A 3 -1.30 17.74 -7.07
C SER A 3 -1.97 16.39 -7.34
N LEU A 4 -3.15 16.41 -7.97
CA LEU A 4 -3.88 15.19 -8.34
C LEU A 4 -3.10 14.43 -9.42
N LYS A 5 -2.53 15.13 -10.42
CA LYS A 5 -1.65 14.50 -11.43
C LYS A 5 -0.41 13.84 -10.80
N ARG A 6 0.19 14.47 -9.79
CA ARG A 6 1.37 13.92 -9.08
C ARG A 6 1.03 12.71 -8.20
N ARG A 7 -0.20 12.60 -7.71
CA ARG A 7 -0.67 11.46 -6.90
C ARG A 7 -1.51 10.44 -7.66
N ALA A 8 -1.85 10.69 -8.92
CA ALA A 8 -2.62 9.77 -9.75
C ALA A 8 -1.90 8.43 -9.93
N VAL A 9 -0.61 8.45 -10.23
CA VAL A 9 0.20 7.24 -10.42
C VAL A 9 0.19 6.32 -9.19
N PRO A 10 0.55 6.78 -7.97
CA PRO A 10 0.51 5.90 -6.80
C PRO A 10 -0.91 5.44 -6.43
N ILE A 11 -1.94 6.27 -6.63
CA ILE A 11 -3.34 5.86 -6.43
C ILE A 11 -3.69 4.71 -7.39
N VAL A 12 -3.37 4.83 -8.68
CA VAL A 12 -3.61 3.78 -9.68
C VAL A 12 -2.86 2.50 -9.32
N ILE A 13 -1.60 2.59 -8.88
CA ILE A 13 -0.83 1.42 -8.42
C ILE A 13 -1.53 0.73 -7.25
N CYS A 14 -1.99 1.49 -6.24
CA CYS A 14 -2.74 0.92 -5.13
C CYS A 14 -4.03 0.23 -5.59
N LEU A 15 -4.78 0.82 -6.53
CA LEU A 15 -6.01 0.22 -7.06
C LEU A 15 -5.73 -1.05 -7.87
N ILE A 16 -4.67 -1.08 -8.68
CA ILE A 16 -4.23 -2.29 -9.38
C ILE A 16 -3.84 -3.38 -8.38
N LEU A 17 -3.13 -3.02 -7.31
CA LEU A 17 -2.76 -3.95 -6.25
C LEU A 17 -4.01 -4.53 -5.56
N VAL A 18 -5.01 -3.69 -5.25
CA VAL A 18 -6.29 -4.16 -4.70
C VAL A 18 -6.95 -5.17 -5.64
N ALA A 19 -7.08 -4.83 -6.93
CA ALA A 19 -7.68 -5.74 -7.92
C ALA A 19 -6.90 -7.05 -8.04
N GLY A 20 -5.57 -6.98 -8.06
CA GLY A 20 -4.68 -8.15 -8.12
C GLY A 20 -4.83 -9.06 -6.90
N LEU A 21 -4.86 -8.51 -5.69
CA LEU A 21 -5.03 -9.29 -4.45
C LEU A 21 -6.41 -9.95 -4.37
N LEU A 22 -7.48 -9.25 -4.77
CA LEU A 22 -8.82 -9.82 -4.84
C LEU A 22 -8.92 -10.94 -5.89
N TRP A 23 -8.26 -10.77 -7.04
CA TRP A 23 -8.21 -11.79 -8.08
C TRP A 23 -7.40 -13.02 -7.65
N LEU A 24 -6.25 -12.83 -7.01
CA LEU A 24 -5.41 -13.91 -6.46
C LEU A 24 -6.16 -14.75 -5.43
N SER A 25 -6.98 -14.11 -4.59
CA SER A 25 -7.83 -14.83 -3.62
C SER A 25 -9.08 -15.47 -4.24
N ALA A 26 -9.24 -15.42 -5.57
CA ALA A 26 -10.44 -15.87 -6.29
C ALA A 26 -11.74 -15.30 -5.70
N PHE A 27 -11.69 -14.07 -5.17
CA PHE A 27 -12.80 -13.43 -4.47
C PHE A 27 -13.32 -14.25 -3.27
N GLY A 28 -12.47 -15.05 -2.63
CA GLY A 28 -12.82 -15.98 -1.57
C GLY A 28 -13.56 -15.33 -0.39
N ALA A 29 -13.19 -14.10 -0.01
CA ALA A 29 -13.88 -13.37 1.06
C ALA A 29 -15.37 -13.14 0.76
N PHE A 30 -15.75 -12.89 -0.50
CA PHE A 30 -17.15 -12.75 -0.87
C PHE A 30 -17.92 -14.07 -0.73
N LYS A 31 -17.27 -15.20 -1.05
CA LYS A 31 -17.86 -16.54 -0.84
C LYS A 31 -18.03 -16.84 0.64
N ILE A 32 -17.06 -16.49 1.48
CA ILE A 32 -17.14 -16.64 2.94
C ILE A 32 -18.30 -15.81 3.51
N ILE A 33 -18.41 -14.53 3.11
CA ILE A 33 -19.47 -13.61 3.58
C ILE A 33 -20.86 -14.09 3.12
N ARG A 34 -20.97 -14.64 1.91
CA ARG A 34 -22.23 -15.21 1.41
C ARG A 34 -22.69 -16.42 2.23
N GLY A 35 -21.77 -17.07 2.92
CA GLY A 35 -22.02 -18.23 3.76
C GLY A 35 -21.94 -19.55 3.00
N PRO A 36 -21.61 -20.64 3.72
CA PRO A 36 -21.65 -21.98 3.16
C PRO A 36 -23.09 -22.46 2.95
N LYS A 37 -23.26 -23.45 2.08
CA LYS A 37 -24.52 -24.20 1.98
C LYS A 37 -24.51 -25.38 2.97
N PRO A 38 -25.64 -25.75 3.58
CA PRO A 38 -25.72 -27.01 4.32
C PRO A 38 -25.42 -28.19 3.38
N MET A 39 -24.50 -29.07 3.74
CA MET A 39 -24.10 -30.19 2.89
C MET A 39 -25.27 -31.09 2.53
N ASP A 40 -26.14 -31.38 3.51
CA ASP A 40 -27.30 -32.27 3.35
C ASP A 40 -28.42 -31.68 2.47
N SER A 41 -28.31 -30.40 2.10
CA SER A 41 -29.24 -29.76 1.16
C SER A 41 -28.89 -30.00 -0.31
N LEU A 42 -27.75 -30.62 -0.60
CA LEU A 42 -27.21 -30.80 -1.95
C LEU A 42 -27.39 -32.24 -2.43
N ALA A 43 -27.75 -32.39 -3.71
CA ALA A 43 -27.69 -33.70 -4.36
C ALA A 43 -26.22 -34.13 -4.59
N LEU A 44 -25.95 -35.44 -4.60
CA LEU A 44 -24.59 -35.98 -4.80
C LEU A 44 -23.91 -35.46 -6.07
N THR A 45 -24.69 -35.23 -7.14
CA THR A 45 -24.20 -34.68 -8.42
C THR A 45 -23.82 -33.20 -8.36
N GLU A 46 -24.25 -32.48 -7.33
CA GLU A 46 -24.04 -31.04 -7.16
C GLU A 46 -22.89 -30.71 -6.19
N LEU A 47 -22.34 -31.71 -5.49
CA LEU A 47 -21.36 -31.52 -4.42
C LEU A 47 -20.07 -30.85 -4.90
N ALA A 48 -19.56 -31.24 -6.07
CA ALA A 48 -18.27 -30.78 -6.55
C ALA A 48 -18.19 -29.25 -6.68
N GLY A 49 -17.17 -28.66 -6.06
CA GLY A 49 -16.91 -27.22 -6.04
C GLY A 49 -17.77 -26.41 -5.06
N GLN A 50 -18.66 -27.05 -4.29
CA GLN A 50 -19.49 -26.35 -3.33
C GLN A 50 -18.72 -26.06 -2.04
N TYR A 51 -18.91 -24.83 -1.55
CA TYR A 51 -18.50 -24.42 -0.22
C TYR A 51 -19.64 -24.72 0.77
N VAL A 52 -19.39 -25.64 1.69
CA VAL A 52 -20.41 -26.26 2.54
C VAL A 52 -20.10 -26.17 4.03
N GLU A 53 -21.16 -26.29 4.82
CA GLU A 53 -21.14 -26.55 6.25
C GLU A 53 -21.70 -27.95 6.45
N ALA A 54 -20.98 -28.78 7.19
CA ALA A 54 -21.30 -30.19 7.39
C ALA A 54 -21.17 -30.54 8.87
N GLU A 55 -22.09 -31.36 9.35
CA GLU A 55 -22.02 -32.03 10.65
C GLU A 55 -21.56 -33.46 10.40
N VAL A 56 -20.31 -33.77 10.74
CA VAL A 56 -19.73 -35.10 10.57
C VAL A 56 -19.94 -35.89 11.84
N GLU A 57 -20.87 -36.84 11.81
CA GLU A 57 -21.23 -37.68 12.97
C GLU A 57 -20.50 -39.02 13.01
N VAL A 58 -20.01 -39.50 11.86
CA VAL A 58 -19.39 -40.82 11.71
C VAL A 58 -18.20 -40.74 10.77
N ILE A 59 -17.10 -41.38 11.18
CA ILE A 59 -15.92 -41.59 10.35
C ILE A 59 -15.66 -43.10 10.26
N TYR A 60 -15.54 -43.62 9.03
CA TYR A 60 -15.39 -45.07 8.80
C TYR A 60 -13.95 -45.54 8.86
N SER A 61 -13.02 -44.78 8.30
CA SER A 61 -11.61 -45.14 8.22
C SER A 61 -10.74 -43.94 7.87
N GLY A 62 -9.48 -43.95 8.31
CA GLY A 62 -8.44 -43.08 7.76
C GLY A 62 -7.76 -43.76 6.57
N TYR A 63 -7.50 -43.04 5.48
CA TYR A 63 -6.89 -43.62 4.28
C TYR A 63 -5.59 -42.96 3.82
N ALA A 64 -5.35 -41.70 4.18
CA ALA A 64 -4.10 -41.01 3.82
C ALA A 64 -3.72 -39.97 4.87
N TYR A 65 -2.43 -39.59 4.87
CA TYR A 65 -1.92 -38.45 5.63
C TYR A 65 -0.77 -37.78 4.88
N THR A 66 -0.61 -36.48 5.09
CA THR A 66 0.52 -35.71 4.58
C THR A 66 1.41 -35.30 5.75
N GLU A 67 2.71 -35.57 5.64
CA GLU A 67 3.71 -35.12 6.60
C GLU A 67 4.66 -34.07 6.01
N ARG A 68 5.18 -33.21 6.89
CA ARG A 68 6.24 -32.26 6.57
C ARG A 68 7.47 -32.59 7.40
N THR A 69 8.57 -32.88 6.73
CA THR A 69 9.87 -33.10 7.37
C THR A 69 10.69 -31.81 7.37
N ASN A 70 11.17 -31.42 8.54
CA ASN A 70 12.18 -30.37 8.64
C ASN A 70 13.56 -30.97 8.33
N GLU A 71 14.12 -30.64 7.17
CA GLU A 71 15.41 -31.18 6.71
C GLU A 71 16.57 -30.87 7.66
N SER A 72 16.50 -29.78 8.43
CA SER A 72 17.56 -29.39 9.37
C SER A 72 17.54 -30.17 10.69
N THR A 73 16.36 -30.65 11.12
CA THR A 73 16.19 -31.38 12.39
C THR A 73 15.80 -32.84 12.20
N ASN A 74 15.54 -33.26 10.96
CA ASN A 74 15.02 -34.57 10.56
C ASN A 74 13.75 -34.98 11.32
N HIS A 75 12.93 -34.00 11.70
CA HIS A 75 11.69 -34.21 12.43
C HIS A 75 10.50 -34.07 11.46
N SER A 76 9.66 -35.11 11.38
CA SER A 76 8.42 -35.11 10.60
C SER A 76 7.23 -34.76 11.47
N THR A 77 6.31 -33.97 10.93
CA THR A 77 5.04 -33.63 11.57
C THR A 77 3.91 -33.83 10.58
N ILE A 78 2.84 -34.53 10.99
CA ILE A 78 1.64 -34.69 10.17
C ILE A 78 0.95 -33.34 10.05
N THR A 79 0.70 -32.90 8.83
CA THR A 79 0.08 -31.59 8.53
C THR A 79 -1.38 -31.72 8.09
N GLU A 80 -1.77 -32.88 7.56
CA GLU A 80 -3.12 -33.15 7.07
C GLU A 80 -3.39 -34.65 7.18
N ARG A 81 -4.64 -35.02 7.47
CA ARG A 81 -5.11 -36.42 7.48
C ARG A 81 -6.45 -36.53 6.76
N GLU A 82 -6.64 -37.63 6.06
CA GLU A 82 -7.81 -37.88 5.22
C GLU A 82 -8.56 -39.14 5.66
N TYR A 83 -9.88 -39.03 5.74
CA TYR A 83 -10.79 -40.05 6.25
C TYR A 83 -12.00 -40.28 5.34
N ILE A 84 -12.72 -41.38 5.56
CA ILE A 84 -13.94 -41.73 4.82
C ILE A 84 -15.16 -41.38 5.67
N ILE A 85 -16.07 -40.57 5.12
CA ILE A 85 -17.33 -40.16 5.77
C ILE A 85 -18.53 -40.48 4.88
N PRO A 86 -19.73 -40.69 5.46
CA PRO A 86 -20.95 -40.80 4.68
C PRO A 86 -21.34 -39.43 4.09
N VAL A 87 -22.08 -39.45 2.98
CA VAL A 87 -22.67 -38.26 2.36
C VAL A 87 -23.99 -38.60 1.68
N GLY A 88 -25.02 -37.79 1.94
CA GLY A 88 -26.39 -38.07 1.51
C GLY A 88 -26.91 -39.41 2.06
N ASP A 89 -27.85 -40.03 1.35
CA ASP A 89 -28.54 -41.24 1.84
C ASP A 89 -27.66 -42.51 1.86
N ALA A 90 -26.67 -42.60 0.96
CA ALA A 90 -25.89 -43.83 0.78
C ALA A 90 -24.48 -43.62 0.22
N GLY A 91 -24.08 -42.37 -0.04
CA GLY A 91 -22.77 -42.06 -0.63
C GLY A 91 -21.65 -42.05 0.41
N TYR A 92 -20.43 -42.16 -0.06
CA TYR A 92 -19.21 -41.99 0.72
C TYR A 92 -18.27 -41.05 -0.01
N MET A 93 -17.52 -40.24 0.74
CA MET A 93 -16.49 -39.38 0.19
C MET A 93 -15.33 -39.23 1.15
N GLY A 94 -14.25 -38.62 0.67
CA GLY A 94 -13.13 -38.23 1.51
C GLY A 94 -13.46 -37.04 2.41
N PHE A 95 -12.76 -36.96 3.54
CA PHE A 95 -12.81 -35.89 4.52
C PHE A 95 -11.39 -35.55 4.93
N ALA A 96 -10.89 -34.39 4.50
CA ALA A 96 -9.53 -33.96 4.77
C ALA A 96 -9.51 -32.86 5.83
N VAL A 97 -8.72 -33.06 6.87
CA VAL A 97 -8.56 -32.12 7.99
C VAL A 97 -7.09 -31.77 8.21
N ASP A 98 -6.85 -30.51 8.57
CA ASP A 98 -5.52 -30.03 8.97
C ASP A 98 -5.13 -30.54 10.36
N ALA A 99 -3.83 -30.46 10.67
CA ALA A 99 -3.24 -30.91 11.94
C ALA A 99 -4.01 -30.50 13.21
N GLU A 100 -4.62 -29.31 13.23
CA GLU A 100 -5.38 -28.80 14.39
C GLU A 100 -6.66 -29.60 14.70
N TYR A 101 -7.17 -30.36 13.72
CA TYR A 101 -8.41 -31.13 13.83
C TYR A 101 -8.17 -32.65 13.85
N ILE A 102 -6.93 -33.12 13.69
CA ILE A 102 -6.61 -34.55 13.62
C ILE A 102 -7.02 -35.27 14.91
N ASP A 103 -6.67 -34.74 16.07
CA ASP A 103 -7.02 -35.38 17.36
C ASP A 103 -8.54 -35.52 17.54
N THR A 104 -9.30 -34.51 17.08
CA THR A 104 -10.77 -34.54 17.13
C THR A 104 -11.33 -35.57 16.15
N ALA A 105 -10.79 -35.63 14.93
CA ALA A 105 -11.22 -36.61 13.92
C ALA A 105 -10.84 -38.04 14.30
N ASP A 106 -9.67 -38.26 14.89
CA ASP A 106 -9.24 -39.57 15.39
C ASP A 106 -10.13 -40.03 16.56
N ALA A 107 -10.48 -39.12 17.49
CA ALA A 107 -11.43 -39.44 18.56
C ALA A 107 -12.82 -39.81 18.03
N LEU A 108 -13.30 -39.12 16.99
CA LEU A 108 -14.57 -39.45 16.34
C LEU A 108 -14.50 -40.77 15.56
N LEU A 109 -13.37 -41.08 14.92
CA LEU A 109 -13.12 -42.37 14.29
C LEU A 109 -13.16 -43.51 15.31
N ASP A 110 -12.48 -43.37 16.44
CA ASP A 110 -12.48 -44.37 17.51
C ASP A 110 -13.89 -44.60 18.07
N ALA A 111 -14.65 -43.52 18.29
CA ALA A 111 -16.04 -43.59 18.74
C ALA A 111 -16.95 -44.26 17.69
N SER A 112 -16.76 -43.91 16.41
CA SER A 112 -17.49 -44.51 15.29
C SER A 112 -17.23 -46.01 15.20
N TYR A 113 -15.97 -46.43 15.36
CA TYR A 113 -15.60 -47.84 15.36
C TYR A 113 -16.28 -48.60 16.51
N ALA A 114 -16.20 -48.07 17.74
CA ALA A 114 -16.83 -48.68 18.90
C ALA A 114 -18.35 -48.82 18.75
N MET A 115 -19.01 -47.87 18.09
CA MET A 115 -20.44 -48.00 17.75
C MET A 115 -20.70 -49.09 16.70
N LEU A 116 -19.94 -49.08 15.61
CA LEU A 116 -20.14 -50.00 14.48
C LEU A 116 -19.85 -51.47 14.86
N THR A 117 -18.95 -51.70 15.82
CA THR A 117 -18.66 -53.04 16.35
C THR A 117 -19.53 -53.45 17.54
N GLY A 118 -20.36 -52.55 18.05
CA GLY A 118 -21.24 -52.78 19.20
C GLY A 118 -20.53 -52.74 20.56
N GLU A 119 -19.29 -52.23 20.62
CA GLU A 119 -18.55 -51.99 21.87
C GLU A 119 -19.11 -50.82 22.69
N SER A 120 -19.79 -49.86 22.04
CA SER A 120 -20.45 -48.72 22.68
C SER A 120 -21.78 -48.40 22.00
N ASN A 121 -22.76 -47.92 22.77
CA ASN A 121 -24.01 -47.35 22.24
C ASN A 121 -24.04 -45.81 22.33
N THR A 122 -22.96 -45.20 22.81
CA THR A 122 -22.85 -43.74 22.95
C THR A 122 -22.21 -43.17 21.69
N PRO A 123 -22.88 -42.24 20.98
CA PRO A 123 -22.30 -41.57 19.82
C PRO A 123 -21.11 -40.69 20.21
N GLY A 124 -20.15 -40.62 19.28
CA GLY A 124 -19.07 -39.64 19.34
C GLY A 124 -19.61 -38.21 19.24
N GLU A 125 -18.80 -37.24 19.65
CA GLU A 125 -19.16 -35.82 19.51
C GLU A 125 -19.04 -35.41 18.03
N PRO A 126 -20.13 -34.94 17.38
CA PRO A 126 -20.10 -34.57 15.97
C PRO A 126 -19.15 -33.41 15.68
N MET A 127 -18.48 -33.45 14.54
CA MET A 127 -17.61 -32.37 14.08
C MET A 127 -18.39 -31.43 13.16
N ASN A 128 -18.62 -30.20 13.62
CA ASN A 128 -19.18 -29.13 12.81
C ASN A 128 -18.07 -28.41 12.03
N VAL A 129 -18.04 -28.60 10.72
CA VAL A 129 -16.94 -28.15 9.85
C VAL A 129 -17.43 -27.32 8.67
N LYS A 130 -16.55 -26.45 8.18
CA LYS A 130 -16.76 -25.67 6.95
C LYS A 130 -15.62 -25.92 5.99
N GLY A 131 -15.95 -26.15 4.73
CA GLY A 131 -14.95 -26.53 3.74
C GLY A 131 -15.49 -26.53 2.32
N THR A 132 -14.62 -26.85 1.38
CA THR A 132 -15.01 -27.00 -0.02
C THR A 132 -14.88 -28.45 -0.43
N ILE A 133 -15.91 -28.98 -1.07
CA ILE A 133 -15.86 -30.30 -1.69
C ILE A 133 -15.17 -30.16 -3.03
N VAL A 134 -14.06 -30.86 -3.23
CA VAL A 134 -13.26 -30.81 -4.46
C VAL A 134 -13.02 -32.23 -4.99
N PRO A 135 -12.70 -32.39 -6.29
CA PRO A 135 -12.20 -33.66 -6.80
C PRO A 135 -10.98 -34.13 -6.01
N MET A 136 -10.98 -35.42 -5.66
CA MET A 136 -9.86 -36.02 -4.94
C MET A 136 -8.59 -36.01 -5.82
N PRO A 137 -7.43 -35.56 -5.31
CA PRO A 137 -6.17 -35.67 -6.03
C PRO A 137 -5.86 -37.13 -6.36
N LYS A 138 -5.16 -37.37 -7.47
CA LYS A 138 -4.90 -38.74 -7.96
C LYS A 138 -4.26 -39.65 -6.90
N ASP A 139 -3.25 -39.15 -6.19
CA ASP A 139 -2.51 -39.94 -5.19
C ASP A 139 -3.40 -40.28 -3.99
N SER A 140 -4.22 -39.33 -3.53
CA SER A 140 -5.23 -39.52 -2.48
C SER A 140 -6.31 -40.52 -2.93
N LEU A 141 -6.75 -40.45 -4.20
CA LEU A 141 -7.74 -41.37 -4.78
C LEU A 141 -7.24 -42.82 -4.84
N GLU A 142 -5.95 -43.03 -5.10
CA GLU A 142 -5.35 -44.37 -5.09
C GLU A 142 -5.41 -44.99 -3.68
N PHE A 143 -5.02 -44.24 -2.65
CA PHE A 143 -5.11 -44.70 -1.26
C PHE A 143 -6.57 -44.92 -0.83
N TYR A 144 -7.48 -44.03 -1.23
CA TYR A 144 -8.90 -44.17 -0.96
C TYR A 144 -9.45 -45.47 -1.56
N HIS A 145 -9.17 -45.73 -2.84
CA HIS A 145 -9.57 -46.97 -3.53
C HIS A 145 -8.94 -48.22 -2.91
N GLN A 146 -7.70 -48.14 -2.46
CA GLN A 146 -7.01 -49.25 -1.81
C GLN A 146 -7.68 -49.62 -0.49
N VAL A 147 -7.99 -48.64 0.37
CA VAL A 147 -8.60 -48.89 1.69
C VAL A 147 -10.01 -49.46 1.57
N ILE A 148 -10.79 -49.04 0.56
CA ILE A 148 -12.15 -49.56 0.34
C ILE A 148 -12.19 -50.88 -0.45
N GLY A 149 -11.06 -51.33 -1.02
CA GLY A 149 -11.03 -52.49 -1.91
C GLY A 149 -11.82 -52.25 -3.20
N TYR A 150 -11.72 -51.05 -3.79
CA TYR A 150 -12.60 -50.57 -4.86
C TYR A 150 -12.70 -51.50 -6.07
N ASP A 151 -11.57 -52.10 -6.46
CA ASP A 151 -11.48 -52.99 -7.63
C ASP A 151 -12.21 -54.33 -7.42
N GLU A 152 -12.51 -54.70 -6.17
CA GLU A 152 -13.24 -55.92 -5.82
C GLU A 152 -14.77 -55.69 -5.71
N LEU A 153 -15.20 -54.43 -5.74
CA LEU A 153 -16.61 -54.05 -5.63
C LEU A 153 -17.38 -54.23 -6.94
N THR A 154 -18.69 -54.43 -6.84
CA THR A 154 -19.58 -54.39 -8.00
C THR A 154 -19.68 -52.96 -8.55
N ALA A 155 -19.99 -52.81 -9.84
CA ALA A 155 -20.15 -51.51 -10.47
C ALA A 155 -21.25 -50.64 -9.81
N GLU A 156 -22.23 -51.26 -9.17
CA GLU A 156 -23.26 -50.56 -8.39
C GLU A 156 -22.71 -50.03 -7.07
N ALA A 157 -21.94 -50.84 -6.34
CA ALA A 157 -21.30 -50.43 -5.10
C ALA A 157 -20.24 -49.33 -5.34
N GLN A 158 -19.48 -49.42 -6.45
CA GLN A 158 -18.50 -48.42 -6.84
C GLN A 158 -19.10 -47.01 -7.02
N GLN A 159 -20.37 -46.89 -7.42
CA GLN A 159 -21.04 -45.60 -7.59
C GLN A 159 -21.33 -44.89 -6.25
N LEU A 160 -21.31 -45.62 -5.14
CA LEU A 160 -21.50 -45.06 -3.81
C LEU A 160 -20.24 -44.34 -3.31
N PHE A 161 -19.05 -44.73 -3.78
CA PHE A 161 -17.77 -44.16 -3.37
C PHE A 161 -17.38 -43.02 -4.31
N LEU A 162 -17.71 -41.80 -3.92
CA LEU A 162 -17.50 -40.61 -4.73
C LEU A 162 -16.01 -40.22 -4.73
N PRO A 163 -15.42 -39.89 -5.90
CA PRO A 163 -14.03 -39.43 -6.01
C PRO A 163 -13.91 -37.94 -5.62
N LEU A 164 -14.49 -37.58 -4.48
CA LEU A 164 -14.59 -36.25 -3.93
C LEU A 164 -14.02 -36.24 -2.50
N VAL A 165 -13.52 -35.08 -2.08
CA VAL A 165 -13.03 -34.86 -0.72
C VAL A 165 -13.52 -33.51 -0.20
N LEU A 166 -14.11 -33.51 0.99
CA LEU A 166 -14.41 -32.29 1.74
C LEU A 166 -13.12 -31.79 2.40
N LYS A 167 -12.57 -30.67 1.92
CA LYS A 167 -11.39 -30.02 2.51
C LYS A 167 -11.81 -28.99 3.56
N VAL A 168 -11.64 -29.32 4.83
CA VAL A 168 -11.97 -28.44 5.96
C VAL A 168 -11.04 -27.23 5.96
N GLY A 169 -11.59 -26.04 6.14
CA GLY A 169 -10.80 -24.81 6.19
C GLY A 169 -10.48 -24.20 4.82
N TYR A 170 -11.10 -24.68 3.74
CA TYR A 170 -10.87 -24.19 2.38
C TYR A 170 -12.12 -23.58 1.73
N VAL A 171 -11.90 -22.57 0.89
CA VAL A 171 -12.90 -21.98 -0.01
C VAL A 171 -12.36 -22.01 -1.43
N GLY A 172 -12.88 -22.94 -2.25
CA GLY A 172 -12.18 -23.35 -3.46
C GLY A 172 -10.87 -24.05 -3.09
N ASP A 173 -9.79 -23.69 -3.77
CA ASP A 173 -8.47 -24.30 -3.56
C ASP A 173 -7.61 -23.56 -2.51
N MET A 174 -8.17 -22.55 -1.83
CA MET A 174 -7.43 -21.71 -0.88
C MET A 174 -7.93 -21.85 0.56
N ARG A 175 -6.98 -21.90 1.49
CA ARG A 175 -7.25 -21.84 2.95
C ARG A 175 -7.84 -20.50 3.37
N TYR A 176 -8.71 -20.50 4.39
CA TYR A 176 -9.27 -19.26 4.98
C TYR A 176 -8.21 -18.25 5.35
N SER A 177 -7.14 -18.68 6.01
CA SER A 177 -6.08 -17.81 6.51
C SER A 177 -5.42 -17.01 5.38
N ILE A 178 -5.16 -17.67 4.25
CA ILE A 178 -4.58 -17.06 3.05
C ILE A 178 -5.56 -16.06 2.42
N ILE A 179 -6.84 -16.42 2.31
CA ILE A 179 -7.89 -15.53 1.79
C ILE A 179 -8.00 -14.26 2.64
N TRP A 180 -8.02 -14.41 3.97
CA TRP A 180 -8.09 -13.28 4.89
C TRP A 180 -6.83 -12.42 4.86
N PHE A 181 -5.65 -13.02 4.70
CA PHE A 181 -4.40 -12.28 4.50
C PHE A 181 -4.45 -11.40 3.25
N TYR A 182 -4.90 -11.93 2.11
CA TYR A 182 -5.05 -11.15 0.88
C TYR A 182 -6.13 -10.06 1.02
N THR A 183 -7.24 -10.37 1.70
CA THR A 183 -8.34 -9.43 1.93
C THR A 183 -7.91 -8.26 2.83
N ALA A 184 -7.21 -8.55 3.92
CA ALA A 184 -6.65 -7.52 4.81
C ALA A 184 -5.61 -6.65 4.07
N SER A 185 -4.75 -7.26 3.26
CA SER A 185 -3.76 -6.55 2.44
C SER A 185 -4.44 -5.63 1.41
N ALA A 186 -5.51 -6.10 0.77
CA ALA A 186 -6.31 -5.29 -0.15
C ALA A 186 -7.00 -4.12 0.56
N ALA A 187 -7.55 -4.34 1.75
CA ALA A 187 -8.17 -3.28 2.56
C ALA A 187 -7.16 -2.17 2.94
N VAL A 188 -5.94 -2.54 3.33
CA VAL A 188 -4.86 -1.58 3.62
C VAL A 188 -4.48 -0.76 2.38
N ALA A 189 -4.32 -1.43 1.22
CA ALA A 189 -4.01 -0.75 -0.03
C ALA A 189 -5.14 0.22 -0.47
N LEU A 190 -6.40 -0.20 -0.30
CA LEU A 190 -7.57 0.64 -0.57
C LEU A 190 -7.62 1.86 0.36
N PHE A 191 -7.39 1.64 1.67
CA PHE A 191 -7.31 2.73 2.64
C PHE A 191 -6.22 3.73 2.28
N ALA A 192 -5.04 3.26 1.89
CA ALA A 192 -3.95 4.12 1.43
C ALA A 192 -4.35 4.94 0.19
N ALA A 193 -5.01 4.32 -0.79
CA ALA A 193 -5.51 5.02 -1.98
C ALA A 193 -6.53 6.11 -1.62
N VAL A 194 -7.52 5.79 -0.77
CA VAL A 194 -8.53 6.74 -0.29
C VAL A 194 -7.87 7.88 0.49
N TRP A 195 -6.92 7.58 1.37
CA TRP A 195 -6.18 8.59 2.11
C TRP A 195 -5.37 9.52 1.19
N MET A 196 -4.69 8.97 0.19
CA MET A 196 -3.95 9.75 -0.81
C MET A 196 -4.88 10.64 -1.63
N LEU A 197 -6.06 10.15 -1.99
CA LEU A 197 -7.10 10.90 -2.70
C LEU A 197 -7.67 12.02 -1.82
N ALA A 198 -8.09 11.71 -0.60
CA ALA A 198 -8.61 12.69 0.36
C ALA A 198 -7.59 13.79 0.63
N SER A 199 -6.32 13.45 0.82
CA SER A 199 -5.25 14.44 1.02
C SER A 199 -4.88 15.24 -0.24
N ALA A 200 -5.16 14.71 -1.43
CA ALA A 200 -5.04 15.46 -2.68
C ALA A 200 -6.20 16.47 -2.87
N LEU A 201 -7.42 16.07 -2.49
CA LEU A 201 -8.66 16.86 -2.64
C LEU A 201 -8.83 17.93 -1.55
N THR A 202 -8.46 17.63 -0.29
CA THR A 202 -8.59 18.56 0.86
C THR A 202 -7.56 19.70 0.89
N GLY A 203 -6.84 19.94 -0.19
CA GLY A 203 -6.11 21.20 -0.36
C GLY A 203 -5.04 21.46 0.71
N ARG A 204 -4.36 20.44 1.26
CA ARG A 204 -3.26 20.63 2.24
C ARG A 204 -2.14 21.58 1.72
N TYR A 205 -2.12 21.83 0.41
CA TYR A 205 -1.33 22.84 -0.33
C TYR A 205 -1.66 24.29 0.03
N GLN A 206 -2.89 24.59 0.48
CA GLN A 206 -3.36 25.92 0.87
C GLN A 206 -3.09 26.23 2.34
N LYS A 207 -2.60 25.29 3.15
CA LYS A 207 -2.27 25.58 4.57
C LYS A 207 -1.32 26.77 4.72
N PRO A 208 -0.24 26.92 3.93
CA PRO A 208 0.62 28.10 4.02
C PRO A 208 -0.08 29.38 3.55
N ILE A 209 -0.93 29.31 2.52
CA ILE A 209 -1.73 30.46 2.04
C ILE A 209 -2.70 30.91 3.13
N HIS A 210 -3.46 29.98 3.74
CA HIS A 210 -4.34 30.29 4.86
C HIS A 210 -3.59 30.81 6.08
N ALA A 211 -2.42 30.24 6.40
CA ALA A 211 -1.59 30.74 7.50
C ALA A 211 -1.10 32.17 7.21
N TYR A 212 -0.69 32.46 5.97
CA TYR A 212 -0.29 33.78 5.52
C TYR A 212 -1.46 34.78 5.61
N CYS A 213 -2.64 34.43 5.09
CA CYS A 213 -3.83 35.27 5.19
C CYS A 213 -4.24 35.51 6.65
N LYS A 214 -4.22 34.48 7.49
CA LYS A 214 -4.58 34.60 8.92
C LYS A 214 -3.61 35.48 9.71
N ALA A 215 -2.35 35.57 9.28
CA ALA A 215 -1.36 36.46 9.86
C ALA A 215 -1.44 37.91 9.36
N SER A 216 -2.28 38.19 8.36
CA SER A 216 -2.53 39.55 7.85
C SER A 216 -3.63 40.26 8.64
N GLU A 217 -3.64 41.60 8.58
CA GLU A 217 -4.65 42.44 9.26
C GLU A 217 -6.08 42.17 8.75
N SER A 218 -6.24 41.78 7.49
CA SER A 218 -7.53 41.40 6.88
C SER A 218 -7.43 40.10 6.08
N PRO A 219 -7.72 38.93 6.67
CA PRO A 219 -7.53 37.64 6.02
C PRO A 219 -8.28 37.45 4.70
N GLU A 220 -9.53 37.91 4.61
CA GLU A 220 -10.38 37.76 3.42
C GLU A 220 -9.90 38.62 2.25
N ALA A 221 -9.63 39.91 2.48
CA ALA A 221 -9.11 40.79 1.44
C ALA A 221 -7.69 40.38 0.99
N THR A 222 -6.85 39.85 1.90
CA THR A 222 -5.54 39.29 1.51
C THR A 222 -5.69 38.06 0.63
N LEU A 223 -6.67 37.19 0.90
CA LEU A 223 -6.96 36.03 0.05
C LEU A 223 -7.40 36.47 -1.34
N GLU A 224 -8.34 37.40 -1.45
CA GLU A 224 -8.80 37.95 -2.74
C GLU A 224 -7.66 38.58 -3.53
N GLN A 225 -6.78 39.34 -2.88
CA GLN A 225 -5.60 39.92 -3.53
C GLN A 225 -4.60 38.84 -3.99
N LEU A 226 -4.43 37.75 -3.24
CA LEU A 226 -3.59 36.63 -3.64
C LEU A 226 -4.17 35.86 -4.82
N GLU A 227 -5.49 35.70 -4.88
CA GLU A 227 -6.18 35.11 -6.04
C GLU A 227 -6.04 35.99 -7.28
N ALA A 228 -6.27 37.29 -7.15
CA ALA A 228 -6.06 38.26 -8.23
C ALA A 228 -4.60 38.26 -8.71
N PHE A 229 -3.64 38.21 -7.79
CA PHE A 229 -2.21 38.08 -8.11
C PHE A 229 -1.92 36.77 -8.86
N TYR A 230 -2.47 35.64 -8.40
CA TYR A 230 -2.27 34.34 -9.04
C TYR A 230 -2.82 34.31 -10.48
N GLN A 231 -3.96 34.96 -10.71
CA GLN A 231 -4.61 35.04 -12.02
C GLN A 231 -3.90 36.02 -12.97
N SER A 232 -3.42 37.15 -12.47
CA SER A 232 -2.82 38.22 -13.27
C SER A 232 -1.31 38.09 -13.51
N THR A 233 -0.62 37.28 -12.72
CA THR A 233 0.85 37.12 -12.81
C THR A 233 1.22 35.83 -13.51
N GLU A 234 1.86 35.94 -14.67
CA GLU A 234 2.38 34.79 -15.39
C GLU A 234 3.58 34.16 -14.66
N PRO A 235 3.63 32.82 -14.54
CA PRO A 235 4.75 32.14 -13.90
C PRO A 235 5.94 31.97 -14.84
N VAL A 236 7.14 32.29 -14.36
CA VAL A 236 8.41 31.88 -14.99
C VAL A 236 8.89 30.61 -14.27
N ASN A 237 8.95 29.49 -14.99
CA ASN A 237 9.30 28.17 -14.42
C ASN A 237 8.58 27.85 -13.10
N GLU A 238 7.25 28.07 -13.08
CA GLU A 238 6.36 27.82 -11.94
C GLU A 238 6.53 28.79 -10.75
N VAL A 239 7.37 29.81 -10.86
CA VAL A 239 7.53 30.89 -9.88
C VAL A 239 6.84 32.15 -10.40
N ARG A 240 5.93 32.71 -9.61
CA ARG A 240 5.33 34.03 -9.87
C ARG A 240 6.04 35.06 -9.03
N VAL A 241 6.45 36.17 -9.64
CA VAL A 241 7.18 37.26 -8.99
C VAL A 241 6.45 38.57 -9.27
N GLY A 242 6.19 39.34 -8.22
CA GLY A 242 5.52 40.64 -8.28
C GLY A 242 5.42 41.22 -6.87
N ARG A 243 4.21 41.60 -6.44
CA ARG A 243 3.98 41.99 -5.03
C ARG A 243 4.34 40.87 -4.05
N TRP A 244 4.09 39.63 -4.47
CA TRP A 244 4.50 38.42 -3.76
C TRP A 244 5.43 37.59 -4.63
N MET A 245 6.21 36.74 -3.98
CA MET A 245 6.75 35.54 -4.63
C MET A 245 5.86 34.35 -4.27
N MET A 246 5.34 33.65 -5.27
CA MET A 246 4.55 32.43 -5.08
C MET A 246 5.15 31.27 -5.89
N PHE A 247 5.40 30.15 -5.23
CA PHE A 247 6.05 28.98 -5.83
C PHE A 247 5.65 27.69 -5.10
N GLU A 248 5.91 26.53 -5.72
CA GLU A 248 5.75 25.22 -5.06
C GLU A 248 7.07 24.75 -4.44
N SER A 249 7.05 24.42 -3.14
CA SER A 249 8.15 23.72 -2.46
C SER A 249 7.62 22.59 -1.59
N GLY A 250 8.27 21.42 -1.65
CA GLY A 250 7.85 20.24 -0.89
C GLY A 250 6.41 19.74 -1.15
N GLY A 251 5.79 20.14 -2.27
CA GLY A 251 4.37 19.90 -2.51
C GLY A 251 3.45 20.77 -1.66
N LYS A 252 3.83 22.02 -1.39
CA LYS A 252 3.00 23.07 -0.81
C LYS A 252 3.17 24.33 -1.65
N THR A 253 2.14 25.17 -1.73
CA THR A 253 2.27 26.50 -2.32
C THR A 253 2.73 27.45 -1.23
N GLU A 254 3.92 28.02 -1.40
CA GLU A 254 4.47 29.02 -0.51
C GLU A 254 4.23 30.42 -1.08
N VAL A 255 4.02 31.36 -0.17
CA VAL A 255 3.84 32.79 -0.48
C VAL A 255 4.79 33.56 0.41
N VAL A 256 5.63 34.37 -0.21
CA VAL A 256 6.58 35.25 0.47
C VAL A 256 6.29 36.67 0.03
N ASP A 257 6.24 37.62 0.98
CA ASP A 257 6.17 39.04 0.64
C ASP A 257 7.47 39.44 -0.08
N ALA A 258 7.34 39.92 -1.32
CA ALA A 258 8.50 40.22 -2.15
C ALA A 258 9.35 41.35 -1.56
N LYS A 259 8.76 42.27 -0.77
CA LYS A 259 9.51 43.33 -0.07
C LYS A 259 10.43 42.78 1.01
N ARG A 260 10.13 41.58 1.54
CA ARG A 260 10.97 40.92 2.55
C ARG A 260 12.09 40.11 1.92
N VAL A 261 12.01 39.79 0.64
CA VAL A 261 13.08 39.10 -0.09
C VAL A 261 14.20 40.08 -0.34
N ILE A 262 15.44 39.73 0.04
CA ILE A 262 16.62 40.61 -0.11
C ILE A 262 17.78 39.91 -0.80
N TRP A 263 17.79 38.58 -0.87
CA TRP A 263 18.88 37.83 -1.49
C TRP A 263 18.34 36.61 -2.22
N ALA A 264 18.80 36.38 -3.45
CA ALA A 264 18.46 35.18 -4.21
C ALA A 264 19.66 34.64 -5.00
N TYR A 265 19.84 33.32 -5.03
CA TYR A 265 20.97 32.71 -5.72
C TYR A 265 20.70 31.27 -6.17
N LEU A 266 21.48 30.80 -7.13
CA LEU A 266 21.47 29.41 -7.58
C LEU A 266 22.27 28.55 -6.60
N ARG A 267 21.65 27.47 -6.10
CA ARG A 267 22.35 26.41 -5.37
C ARG A 267 22.36 25.14 -6.20
N THR A 268 23.54 24.54 -6.33
CA THR A 268 23.72 23.25 -6.99
C THR A 268 24.24 22.23 -5.99
N VAL A 269 23.48 21.16 -5.77
CA VAL A 269 23.88 20.05 -4.90
C VAL A 269 24.24 18.85 -5.77
N GLN A 270 25.48 18.39 -5.70
CA GLN A 270 25.91 17.16 -6.36
C GLN A 270 25.72 15.98 -5.42
N HIS A 271 24.91 15.00 -5.82
CA HIS A 271 24.77 13.75 -5.09
C HIS A 271 25.88 12.78 -5.48
N ARG A 272 26.38 12.05 -4.48
CA ARG A 272 27.33 10.96 -4.66
C ARG A 272 26.83 9.71 -3.93
N THR A 273 27.06 8.55 -4.54
CA THR A 273 26.83 7.24 -3.92
C THR A 273 28.13 6.45 -4.06
N ASN A 274 28.68 6.00 -2.93
CA ASN A 274 29.99 5.31 -2.89
C ASN A 274 31.10 6.10 -3.61
N GLY A 275 31.10 7.43 -3.47
CA GLY A 275 32.08 8.33 -4.10
C GLY A 275 31.79 8.71 -5.55
N ILE A 276 30.88 8.02 -6.24
CA ILE A 276 30.54 8.25 -7.65
C ILE A 276 29.42 9.31 -7.76
N PRO A 277 29.58 10.37 -8.57
CA PRO A 277 28.51 11.32 -8.87
C PRO A 277 27.29 10.65 -9.49
N THR A 278 26.12 10.78 -8.84
CA THR A 278 24.85 10.18 -9.31
C THR A 278 23.87 11.20 -9.89
N GLY A 279 24.13 12.50 -9.70
CA GLY A 279 23.33 13.57 -10.31
C GLY A 279 23.52 14.91 -9.63
N LYS A 280 22.96 15.96 -10.23
CA LYS A 280 22.91 17.32 -9.66
C LYS A 280 21.45 17.71 -9.41
N LYS A 281 21.21 18.40 -8.30
CA LYS A 281 19.96 19.11 -8.02
C LYS A 281 20.22 20.60 -8.08
N TYR A 282 19.33 21.32 -8.72
CA TYR A 282 19.37 22.77 -8.84
C TYR A 282 18.23 23.37 -8.01
N SER A 283 18.49 24.45 -7.29
CA SER A 283 17.45 25.24 -6.65
C SER A 283 17.75 26.73 -6.76
N VAL A 284 16.69 27.54 -6.83
CA VAL A 284 16.78 28.96 -6.52
C VAL A 284 16.56 29.09 -5.02
N VAL A 285 17.56 29.62 -4.33
CA VAL A 285 17.48 29.94 -2.91
C VAL A 285 17.02 31.37 -2.78
N VAL A 286 16.00 31.61 -1.97
CA VAL A 286 15.50 32.94 -1.64
C VAL A 286 15.65 33.15 -0.13
N ARG A 287 16.22 34.29 0.24
CA ARG A 287 16.54 34.67 1.62
C ARG A 287 15.87 36.01 1.95
N THR A 288 15.30 36.08 3.14
CA THR A 288 14.48 37.23 3.57
C THR A 288 15.15 38.06 4.66
N LEU A 289 14.70 39.31 4.83
CA LEU A 289 15.09 40.17 5.95
C LEU A 289 14.78 39.53 7.33
N GLY A 290 13.80 38.62 7.39
CA GLY A 290 13.51 37.82 8.59
C GLY A 290 14.41 36.60 8.78
N ARG A 291 15.50 36.49 8.01
CA ARG A 291 16.46 35.37 7.96
C ARG A 291 15.90 34.03 7.45
N ALA A 292 14.62 33.95 7.10
CA ALA A 292 14.04 32.76 6.51
C ALA A 292 14.71 32.42 5.16
N GLN A 293 14.90 31.12 4.91
CA GLN A 293 15.40 30.57 3.65
C GLN A 293 14.31 29.74 3.00
N HIS A 294 14.10 29.95 1.70
CA HIS A 294 13.21 29.17 0.86
C HIS A 294 14.03 28.55 -0.27
N ASP A 295 14.00 27.22 -0.37
CA ASP A 295 14.61 26.48 -1.46
C ASP A 295 13.54 26.13 -2.49
N ILE A 296 13.65 26.71 -3.69
CA ILE A 296 12.74 26.48 -4.81
C ILE A 296 13.39 25.47 -5.77
N PRO A 297 12.94 24.20 -5.79
CA PRO A 297 13.58 23.17 -6.60
C PRO A 297 13.37 23.41 -8.10
N MET A 298 14.45 23.29 -8.88
CA MET A 298 14.47 23.50 -10.33
C MET A 298 14.86 22.22 -11.06
N LYS A 299 14.26 22.00 -12.23
CA LYS A 299 14.57 20.83 -13.06
C LYS A 299 15.96 20.94 -13.70
N LYS A 300 16.36 22.15 -14.09
CA LYS A 300 17.62 22.44 -14.78
C LYS A 300 18.27 23.71 -14.26
N GLN A 301 19.54 23.88 -14.56
CA GLN A 301 20.29 25.08 -14.20
C GLN A 301 19.77 26.31 -14.95
N GLU A 302 19.42 26.15 -16.22
CA GLU A 302 18.90 27.22 -17.09
C GLU A 302 17.58 27.76 -16.55
N THR A 303 16.67 26.87 -16.15
CA THR A 303 15.38 27.28 -15.55
C THR A 303 15.58 28.08 -14.25
N ALA A 304 16.62 27.74 -13.46
CA ALA A 304 16.95 28.51 -12.26
C ALA A 304 17.48 29.91 -12.61
N ARG A 305 18.30 30.02 -13.67
CA ARG A 305 18.80 31.31 -14.17
C ARG A 305 17.68 32.18 -14.73
N GLU A 306 16.72 31.61 -15.44
CA GLU A 306 15.53 32.32 -15.93
C GLU A 306 14.70 32.89 -14.78
N VAL A 307 14.49 32.12 -13.71
CA VAL A 307 13.81 32.63 -12.50
C VAL A 307 14.61 33.74 -11.83
N LEU A 308 15.93 33.61 -11.71
CA LEU A 308 16.78 34.67 -11.14
C LEU A 308 16.75 35.95 -11.99
N ALA A 309 16.73 35.83 -13.32
CA ALA A 309 16.58 36.97 -14.23
C ALA A 309 15.22 37.65 -14.04
N GLU A 310 14.15 36.88 -13.86
CA GLU A 310 12.82 37.42 -13.55
C GLU A 310 12.79 38.13 -12.19
N ILE A 311 13.44 37.56 -11.16
CA ILE A 311 13.62 38.21 -9.86
C ILE A 311 14.37 39.54 -10.03
N GLN A 312 15.46 39.58 -10.79
CA GLN A 312 16.20 40.83 -11.03
C GLN A 312 15.33 41.91 -11.68
N ARG A 313 14.53 41.49 -12.67
CA ARG A 313 13.69 42.36 -13.49
C ARG A 313 12.56 42.97 -12.67
N VAL A 314 11.91 42.16 -11.83
CA VAL A 314 10.72 42.57 -11.07
C VAL A 314 11.07 43.14 -9.70
N LEU A 315 12.13 42.62 -9.07
CA LEU A 315 12.58 42.96 -7.71
C LEU A 315 14.03 43.48 -7.74
N PRO A 316 14.28 44.69 -8.27
CA PRO A 316 15.64 45.23 -8.40
C PRO A 316 16.35 45.48 -7.06
N HIS A 317 15.61 45.43 -5.94
CA HIS A 317 16.13 45.51 -4.58
C HIS A 317 16.76 44.21 -4.07
N VAL A 318 16.63 43.11 -4.81
CA VAL A 318 17.15 41.81 -4.39
C VAL A 318 18.59 41.67 -4.88
N VAL A 319 19.51 41.40 -3.95
CA VAL A 319 20.89 41.03 -4.27
C VAL A 319 20.88 39.66 -4.94
N LEU A 320 21.56 39.50 -6.08
CA LEU A 320 21.64 38.21 -6.78
C LEU A 320 23.01 37.55 -6.64
N GLY A 321 23.06 36.22 -6.79
CA GLY A 321 24.31 35.46 -6.78
C GLY A 321 24.80 35.11 -5.37
N TYR A 322 25.79 34.22 -5.30
CA TYR A 322 26.33 33.73 -4.03
C TYR A 322 27.84 33.90 -4.01
N THR A 323 28.34 34.47 -2.91
CA THR A 323 29.75 34.41 -2.52
C THR A 323 29.79 34.19 -1.01
N ASP A 324 30.85 33.57 -0.50
CA ASP A 324 31.03 33.39 0.96
C ASP A 324 31.04 34.73 1.70
N ARG A 325 31.42 35.79 0.98
CA ARG A 325 31.40 37.16 1.49
C ARG A 325 29.98 37.70 1.64
N LEU A 326 29.13 37.52 0.63
CA LEU A 326 27.71 37.88 0.71
C LEU A 326 27.03 37.09 1.83
N GLU A 327 27.37 35.80 1.98
CA GLU A 327 26.85 35.00 3.08
C GLU A 327 27.25 35.55 4.45
N ARG A 328 28.54 35.83 4.67
CA ARG A 328 29.01 36.45 5.93
C ARG A 328 28.32 37.79 6.20
N LEU A 329 28.19 38.64 5.18
CA LEU A 329 27.54 39.94 5.33
C LEU A 329 26.06 39.79 5.70
N TYR A 330 25.34 38.88 5.05
CA TYR A 330 23.95 38.57 5.40
C TYR A 330 23.82 38.04 6.84
N ILE A 331 24.77 37.21 7.28
CA ILE A 331 24.77 36.63 8.63
C ILE A 331 25.09 37.70 9.68
N GLU A 332 26.15 38.47 9.50
CA GLU A 332 26.73 39.33 10.54
C GLU A 332 26.23 40.77 10.48
N ARG A 333 25.95 41.29 9.28
CA ARG A 333 25.63 42.71 9.01
C ARG A 333 24.40 42.84 8.11
N LEU A 334 23.28 42.27 8.55
CA LEU A 334 22.03 42.17 7.76
C LEU A 334 21.51 43.52 7.22
N GLN A 335 21.62 44.60 8.00
CA GLN A 335 21.17 45.92 7.55
C GLN A 335 22.02 46.45 6.40
N ASP A 336 23.33 46.28 6.49
CA ASP A 336 24.26 46.63 5.41
C ASP A 336 24.00 45.78 4.17
N PHE A 337 23.68 44.49 4.37
CA PHE A 337 23.25 43.63 3.27
C PHE A 337 21.99 44.15 2.57
N ALA A 338 20.99 44.62 3.32
CA ALA A 338 19.74 45.12 2.76
C ALA A 338 19.92 46.42 1.96
N CYS A 339 20.90 47.26 2.32
CA CYS A 339 21.21 48.52 1.65
C CYS A 339 22.13 48.37 0.43
N LEU A 340 22.77 47.22 0.26
CA LEU A 340 23.79 46.92 -0.76
C LEU A 340 23.39 47.26 -2.21
N PRO A 341 22.14 47.04 -2.66
CA PRO A 341 21.71 47.46 -4.00
C PRO A 341 21.75 48.97 -4.23
N TYR A 342 21.60 49.75 -3.16
CA TYR A 342 21.39 51.20 -3.20
C TYR A 342 22.61 52.00 -2.76
N ASP A 343 23.49 51.41 -1.95
CA ASP A 343 24.63 52.10 -1.36
C ASP A 343 25.93 51.81 -2.13
N ALA A 344 26.29 52.74 -3.01
CA ALA A 344 27.53 52.66 -3.79
C ALA A 344 28.79 52.78 -2.93
N ALA A 345 28.74 53.56 -1.83
CA ALA A 345 29.88 53.74 -0.94
C ALA A 345 30.13 52.46 -0.13
N LEU A 346 29.08 51.85 0.41
CA LEU A 346 29.13 50.55 1.07
C LEU A 346 29.61 49.45 0.12
N ARG A 347 29.17 49.46 -1.15
CA ARG A 347 29.70 48.53 -2.16
C ARG A 347 31.18 48.75 -2.43
N ALA A 348 31.65 50.00 -2.50
CA ALA A 348 33.06 50.29 -2.71
C ALA A 348 33.91 49.95 -1.47
N GLU A 349 33.41 50.22 -0.26
CA GLU A 349 34.07 49.85 1.01
C GLU A 349 34.23 48.34 1.12
N LEU A 350 33.14 47.61 0.88
CA LEU A 350 33.15 46.17 0.97
C LEU A 350 33.92 45.61 -0.23
N PHE A 351 33.48 45.79 -1.45
CA PHE A 351 33.97 45.03 -2.61
C PHE A 351 35.09 45.72 -3.41
N GLY A 352 35.47 46.95 -3.09
CA GLY A 352 36.48 47.70 -3.83
C GLY A 352 36.01 47.98 -5.26
N THR A 353 36.85 47.64 -6.24
CA THR A 353 36.53 47.68 -7.68
C THR A 353 35.90 46.39 -8.20
N GLN A 354 35.80 45.34 -7.38
CA GLN A 354 35.15 44.08 -7.76
C GLN A 354 33.63 44.22 -7.65
N THR A 355 32.93 43.74 -8.66
CA THR A 355 31.47 43.60 -8.63
C THR A 355 31.10 42.55 -7.56
N PRO A 356 30.10 42.80 -6.69
CA PRO A 356 29.67 41.84 -5.65
C PRO A 356 29.18 40.49 -6.21
N TYR A 357 29.02 40.41 -7.53
CA TYR A 357 28.25 39.42 -8.28
C TYR A 357 29.13 38.51 -9.15
N ASP A 358 30.42 38.84 -9.31
CA ASP A 358 31.36 38.04 -10.12
C ASP A 358 32.24 37.18 -9.20
N SER A 359 31.92 35.89 -9.13
CA SER A 359 32.78 34.80 -8.67
C SER A 359 32.39 33.51 -9.38
#